data_AF-A0A7W8FW72-F1
#
_entry.id   AF-A0A7W8FW72-F1
#
_cell.length_a   1.000
_cell.length_b   1.000
_cell.length_c   1.000
_cell.angle_alpha   90.00
_cell.angle_beta   90.00
_cell.angle_gamma   90.00
#
_symmetry.space_group_name_H-M   'P 1'
#
loop_
_entity.id
_entity.type
_entity.pdbx_description
1 polymer ?
#
loop_
_entity_poly.entity_id
_entity_poly.type
_entity_poly.pdbx_seq_one_letter_code
_entity_poly.pdbx_strand_id
1 'polypeptide(L)' 'MPRPKKDSKALNVMIDNKIYQLLEQYSSDSKLTKTAIVELALEEYLKKNNK' A
#
# COMPACT_ATOMS: atom_id res chain seq x y z
N MET A 1 2.17 -5.24 29.98
CA MET A 1 2.05 -6.28 28.94
C MET A 1 3.06 -5.98 27.84
N PRO A 2 3.87 -6.96 27.39
CA PRO A 2 4.68 -6.79 26.19
C PRO A 2 3.77 -6.55 24.98
N ARG A 3 4.07 -5.54 24.16
CA ARG A 3 3.30 -5.29 22.93
C ARG A 3 3.42 -6.53 22.02
N PRO A 4 2.31 -7.05 21.49
CA PRO A 4 2.37 -8.09 20.47
C PRO A 4 3.21 -7.58 19.29
N LYS A 5 4.14 -8.43 18.82
CA LYS A 5 4.95 -8.10 17.63
C LYS A 5 4.00 -7.94 16.46
N LYS A 6 3.97 -6.73 15.89
CA LYS A 6 3.20 -6.45 14.69
C LYS A 6 3.97 -7.06 13.51
N ASP A 7 3.37 -8.02 12.82
CA ASP A 7 3.99 -8.76 11.72
C ASP A 7 3.98 -7.93 10.43
N SER A 8 4.60 -6.75 10.49
CA SER A 8 4.59 -5.73 9.43
C SER A 8 5.97 -5.09 9.33
N LYS A 9 6.50 -4.92 8.13
CA LYS A 9 7.71 -4.14 7.85
C LYS A 9 7.35 -2.81 7.19
N ALA A 10 8.09 -1.75 7.52
CA ALA A 10 7.92 -0.46 6.88
C ALA A 10 8.40 -0.53 5.42
N LEU A 11 7.58 -0.05 4.50
CA LEU A 11 7.93 0.12 3.09
C LEU A 11 8.39 1.58 2.89
N ASN A 12 9.69 1.79 2.67
CA ASN A 12 10.25 3.11 2.41
C ASN A 12 10.48 3.28 0.90
N VAL A 13 9.66 4.11 0.26
CA VAL A 13 9.75 4.40 -1.19
C VAL A 13 9.40 5.84 -1.45
N MET A 14 10.11 6.45 -2.40
CA MET A 14 9.72 7.73 -2.99
C MET A 14 8.86 7.44 -4.22
N ILE A 15 7.71 8.12 -4.32
CA ILE A 15 6.73 7.95 -5.40
C ILE A 15 6.48 9.32 -6.03
N ASP A 16 6.21 9.36 -7.33
CA ASP A 16 5.83 10.59 -8.03
C ASP A 16 4.58 11.23 -7.40
N ASN A 17 4.60 12.56 -7.26
CA ASN A 17 3.52 13.33 -6.65
C ASN A 17 2.17 13.12 -7.36
N LYS A 18 2.13 12.96 -8.68
CA LYS A 18 0.89 12.72 -9.43
C LYS A 18 0.28 11.38 -9.04
N ILE A 19 1.12 10.35 -8.89
CA ILE A 19 0.68 9.01 -8.48
C ILE A 19 0.19 9.06 -7.02
N TYR A 20 0.89 9.80 -6.15
CA TYR A 20 0.48 9.98 -4.77
C TYR A 20 -0.90 10.64 -4.65
N GLN A 21 -1.18 11.67 -5.46
CA GLN A 21 -2.48 12.34 -5.49
C GLN A 21 -3.61 11.38 -5.92
N LEU A 22 -3.37 10.56 -6.93
CA LEU A 22 -4.33 9.54 -7.36
C LEU A 22 -4.60 8.51 -6.25
N LEU A 23 -3.56 8.09 -5.53
CA LEU A 23 -3.69 7.19 -4.39
C LEU A 23 -4.52 7.83 -3.26
N GLU A 24 -4.30 9.10 -2.97
CA GLU A 24 -5.04 9.85 -1.96
C GLU A 24 -6.51 10.04 -2.31
N GLN A 25 -6.80 10.35 -3.57
CA GLN A 25 -8.16 10.42 -4.09
C GLN A 25 -8.85 9.05 -3.98
N TYR A 26 -8.20 7.99 -4.45
CA TYR A 26 -8.76 6.64 -4.39
C TYR A 26 -8.98 6.16 -2.95
N SER A 27 -8.08 6.50 -2.02
CA SER A 27 -8.24 6.23 -0.59
C SER A 27 -9.48 6.92 0.00
N SER A 28 -9.75 8.15 -0.44
CA SER A 28 -10.93 8.91 -0.01
C SER A 28 -12.23 8.29 -0.52
N ASP A 29 -12.24 7.86 -1.79
CA ASP A 29 -13.44 7.31 -2.45
C ASP A 29 -13.76 5.88 -1.98
N SER A 30 -12.73 5.03 -1.84
CA SER A 30 -12.88 3.59 -1.52
C SER A 30 -13.01 3.29 -0.03
N LYS A 31 -12.80 4.28 0.85
CA LYS A 31 -12.65 4.12 2.32
C LYS A 31 -11.51 3.16 2.72
N LEU A 32 -10.64 2.78 1.79
CA LEU A 32 -9.46 1.97 2.07
C LEU A 32 -8.30 2.86 2.51
N THR A 33 -7.47 2.35 3.40
CA THR A 33 -6.24 3.04 3.80
C THR A 33 -5.23 3.01 2.66
N LYS A 34 -4.40 4.07 2.56
CA LYS A 34 -3.26 4.13 1.63
C LYS A 34 -2.41 2.84 1.69
N THR A 35 -2.18 2.30 2.89
CA THR A 35 -1.45 1.04 3.09
C THR A 35 -2.13 -0.14 2.41
N ALA A 36 -3.42 -0.35 2.64
CA ALA A 36 -4.17 -1.46 2.04
C ALA A 36 -4.18 -1.38 0.50
N ILE A 37 -4.31 -0.16 -0.05
CA ILE A 37 -4.28 0.07 -1.50
C ILE A 37 -2.92 -0.31 -2.08
N VAL A 38 -1.83 0.12 -1.42
CA VAL A 38 -0.47 -0.22 -1.85
C VAL A 38 -0.21 -1.72 -1.74
N GLU A 39 -0.68 -2.38 -0.67
CA GLU A 39 -0.55 -3.84 -0.51
C GLU A 39 -1.29 -4.60 -1.62
N LEU A 40 -2.53 -4.23 -1.92
CA LEU A 40 -3.31 -4.82 -3.02
C LEU A 40 -2.64 -4.63 -4.38
N ALA A 41 -2.16 -3.42 -4.67
CA ALA A 41 -1.49 -3.10 -5.93
C ALA A 41 -0.17 -3.88 -6.08
N LEU A 42 0.62 -3.97 -5.00
CA LEU A 42 1.86 -4.75 -4.98
C LEU A 42 1.59 -6.24 -5.15
N GLU A 43 0.58 -6.78 -4.47
CA GLU A 43 0.20 -8.19 -4.59
C GLU A 43 -0.24 -8.53 -6.01
N GLU A 44 -1.11 -7.73 -6.62
CA GLU A 44 -1.52 -7.91 -8.01
C GLU A 44 -0.33 -7.84 -8.98
N TYR A 45 0.55 -6.86 -8.80
CA TYR A 45 1.72 -6.69 -9.66
C TYR A 45 2.68 -7.88 -9.56
N LEU A 46 2.98 -8.34 -8.35
CA LEU A 46 3.86 -9.49 -8.12
C LEU A 46 3.25 -10.79 -8.65
N LYS A 47 1.94 -11.01 -8.44
CA LYS A 47 1.23 -12.19 -8.98
C LYS A 47 1.25 -12.21 -10.51
N LYS A 48 1.07 -11.05 -11.16
CA LYS A 48 1.10 -10.93 -12.63
C LYS A 48 2.49 -11.20 -13.21
N ASN A 49 3.56 -10.88 -12.48
CA ASN A 49 4.95 -10.97 -12.96
C ASN A 49 5.71 -12.22 -12.51
N ASN A 50 5.22 -12.96 -11.50
CA ASN A 50 5.80 -14.23 -11.07
C ASN A 50 5.37 -15.42 -11.97
N LYS A 51 5.60 -15.30 -13.29
CA LYS A 51 5.54 -16.45 -14.18
C LYS A 51 6.73 -17.38 -13.97
#